data_AF-A0A1Y4RT42-F1
#
_entry.id   AF-A0A1Y4RT42-F1
#
_cell.length_a   1.000
_cell.length_b   1.000
_cell.length_c   1.000
_cell.angle_alpha   90.00
_cell.angle_beta   90.00
_cell.angle_gamma   90.00
#
_symmetry.space_group_name_H-M   'P 1'
#
loop_
_entity.id
_entity.type
_entity.pdbx_description
1 polymer ?
#
loop_
_entity_poly.entity_id
_entity_poly.type
_entity_poly.pdbx_seq_one_letter_code
_entity_poly.pdbx_strand_id
1 'polypeptide(L)'
;MMKEQRKKSERQKRKSRAGKFSTRTELTESFEIQPQNHEHEKLLRWLQTVKFRKVLFGGIDETQMWKKLEELDRLYEAAISAERARYDALLEKQMETGSVGEEPGDAY
;
A
#
# COMPACT_ATOMS: atom_id res chain seq x y z
N MET A 1 -1.95 -43.99 40.35
CA MET A 1 -3.09 -43.41 39.59
C MET A 1 -3.09 -41.86 39.49
N MET A 2 -1.98 -41.15 39.81
CA MET A 2 -1.91 -39.67 39.79
C MET A 2 -1.05 -39.06 38.67
N LYS A 3 -0.28 -39.86 37.91
CA LYS A 3 0.62 -39.34 36.85
C LYS A 3 -0.08 -39.16 35.49
N GLU A 4 -1.26 -39.76 35.30
CA GLU A 4 -2.06 -39.67 34.06
C GLU A 4 -2.79 -38.32 33.91
N GLN A 5 -3.18 -37.71 35.03
CA GLN A 5 -4.04 -36.51 35.04
C GLN A 5 -3.28 -35.21 34.74
N ARG A 6 -1.96 -35.17 34.99
CA ARG A 6 -1.11 -34.01 34.69
C ARG A 6 -0.86 -33.81 33.19
N LYS A 7 -0.87 -34.87 32.39
CA LYS A 7 -0.67 -34.77 30.94
C LYS A 7 -1.89 -34.20 30.20
N LYS A 8 -3.10 -34.38 30.72
CA LYS A 8 -4.32 -33.83 30.11
C LYS A 8 -4.46 -32.33 30.35
N SER A 9 -4.08 -31.81 31.52
CA SER A 9 -4.17 -30.38 31.82
C SER A 9 -3.14 -29.53 31.07
N GLU A 10 -1.94 -30.04 30.80
CA GLU A 10 -0.95 -29.33 29.96
C GLU A 10 -1.34 -29.28 28.48
N ARG A 11 -1.93 -30.35 27.94
CA ARG A 11 -2.44 -30.35 26.55
C ARG A 11 -3.55 -29.32 26.35
N GLN A 12 -4.36 -29.08 27.37
CA GLN A 12 -5.44 -28.10 27.32
C GLN A 12 -4.90 -26.66 27.45
N LYS A 13 -3.84 -26.44 28.24
CA LYS A 13 -3.19 -25.13 28.39
C LYS A 13 -2.39 -24.69 27.16
N ARG A 14 -1.94 -25.61 26.31
CA ARG A 14 -1.24 -25.29 25.05
C ARG A 14 -2.18 -24.96 23.88
N LYS A 15 -3.47 -25.34 23.97
CA LYS A 15 -4.47 -25.02 22.94
C LYS A 15 -5.05 -23.60 23.03
N SER A 16 -4.94 -22.93 24.17
CA SER A 16 -5.48 -21.56 24.36
C SER A 16 -4.49 -20.44 24.02
N ARG A 17 -3.25 -20.77 23.62
CA ARG A 17 -2.26 -19.82 23.07
C ARG A 17 -2.21 -19.84 21.54
N ALA A 18 -3.29 -20.27 20.88
CA ALA A 18 -3.52 -19.87 19.49
C ALA A 18 -3.87 -18.38 19.53
N GLY A 19 -2.85 -17.55 19.32
CA GLY A 19 -2.98 -16.11 19.29
C GLY A 19 -4.19 -15.71 18.46
N LYS A 20 -5.08 -14.92 19.07
CA LYS A 20 -6.00 -14.07 18.34
C LYS A 20 -5.13 -13.25 17.39
N PHE A 21 -5.07 -13.66 16.13
CA PHE A 21 -4.47 -12.86 15.08
C PHE A 21 -5.44 -11.69 14.91
N SER A 22 -5.09 -10.61 15.61
CA SER A 22 -5.83 -9.36 15.62
C SER A 22 -5.96 -8.87 14.19
N THR A 23 -7.22 -8.80 13.77
CA THR A 23 -7.79 -7.79 12.87
C THR A 23 -7.12 -7.61 11.50
N ARG A 24 -7.55 -8.46 10.56
CA ARG A 24 -7.59 -8.13 9.12
C ARG A 24 -8.65 -7.05 8.78
N THR A 25 -9.46 -6.64 9.76
CA THR A 25 -10.65 -5.81 9.55
C THR A 25 -10.46 -4.33 9.95
N GLU A 26 -9.41 -3.96 10.69
CA GLU A 26 -9.23 -2.57 11.19
C GLU A 26 -8.41 -1.67 10.26
N LEU A 27 -7.78 -2.21 9.21
CA LEU A 27 -7.00 -1.42 8.23
C LEU A 27 -7.85 -0.90 7.06
N THR A 28 -9.13 -1.27 6.99
CA THR A 28 -10.01 -0.91 5.86
C THR A 28 -10.75 0.42 6.03
N GLU A 29 -10.67 1.06 7.20
CA GLU A 29 -11.48 2.25 7.50
C GLU A 29 -10.75 3.59 7.29
N SER A 30 -9.44 3.64 7.02
CA SER A 30 -8.68 4.91 7.04
C SER A 30 -7.97 5.31 5.74
N PHE A 31 -8.18 4.60 4.64
CA PHE A 31 -7.54 4.95 3.36
C PHE A 31 -8.58 5.06 2.25
N GLU A 32 -9.39 6.11 2.29
CA GLU A 32 -10.15 6.57 1.12
C GLU A 32 -9.18 7.17 0.08
N ILE A 33 -8.27 6.36 -0.49
CA ILE A 33 -7.61 6.77 -1.73
C ILE A 33 -8.64 6.63 -2.83
N GLN A 34 -9.20 7.75 -3.26
CA GLN A 34 -9.92 7.78 -4.53
C GLN A 34 -8.89 7.73 -5.66
N PRO A 35 -8.93 6.72 -6.55
CA PRO A 35 -8.00 6.64 -7.66
C PRO A 35 -8.26 7.80 -8.62
N GLN A 36 -7.36 8.78 -8.65
CA GLN A 36 -7.42 9.90 -9.58
C GLN A 36 -6.85 9.55 -10.95
N ASN A 37 -6.10 8.44 -11.06
CA ASN A 37 -5.42 7.99 -12.26
C ASN A 37 -5.36 6.45 -12.34
N HIS A 38 -5.27 5.90 -13.54
CA HIS A 38 -5.15 4.47 -13.83
C HIS A 38 -3.94 3.82 -13.11
N GLU A 39 -2.83 4.55 -12.97
CA GLU A 39 -1.65 4.06 -12.24
C GLU A 39 -1.93 3.90 -10.73
N HIS A 40 -2.77 4.77 -10.14
CA HIS A 40 -3.21 4.61 -8.75
C HIS A 40 -4.12 3.38 -8.59
N GLU A 41 -4.98 3.10 -9.57
CA GLU A 41 -5.78 1.87 -9.56
C GLU A 41 -4.93 0.61 -9.62
N LYS A 42 -3.89 0.60 -10.47
CA LYS A 42 -2.95 -0.53 -10.55
C LYS A 42 -2.24 -0.74 -9.22
N LEU A 43 -1.74 0.33 -8.60
CA LEU A 43 -1.08 0.27 -7.29
C LEU A 43 -2.03 -0.28 -6.21
N LEU A 44 -3.26 0.23 -6.14
CA LEU A 44 -4.29 -0.22 -5.19
C LEU A 44 -4.64 -1.71 -5.40
N ARG A 45 -4.89 -2.12 -6.64
CA ARG A 45 -5.18 -3.52 -6.98
C ARG A 45 -4.00 -4.41 -6.63
N TRP A 46 -2.78 -3.97 -6.89
CA TRP A 46 -1.57 -4.73 -6.55
C TRP A 46 -1.45 -4.91 -5.03
N LEU A 47 -1.60 -3.84 -4.25
CA LEU A 47 -1.55 -3.89 -2.78
C LEU A 47 -2.62 -4.81 -2.19
N GLN A 48 -3.82 -4.84 -2.77
CA GLN A 48 -4.91 -5.74 -2.34
C GLN A 48 -4.65 -7.21 -2.69
N THR A 49 -3.89 -7.48 -3.74
CA THR A 49 -3.71 -8.84 -4.29
C THR A 49 -2.38 -9.48 -3.92
N VAL A 50 -1.37 -8.69 -3.56
CA VAL A 50 -0.03 -9.18 -3.24
C VAL A 50 -0.08 -10.14 -2.04
N LYS A 51 0.45 -11.35 -2.23
CA LYS A 51 0.57 -12.38 -1.19
C LYS A 51 2.00 -12.82 -1.01
N PHE A 52 2.44 -12.94 0.23
CA PHE A 52 3.79 -13.40 0.57
C PHE A 52 3.81 -14.91 0.77
N ARG A 53 4.83 -15.57 0.21
CA ARG A 53 5.06 -16.99 0.40
C ARG A 53 5.71 -17.23 1.76
N LYS A 54 5.14 -18.14 2.54
CA LYS A 54 5.73 -18.60 3.80
C LYS A 54 6.71 -19.75 3.54
N VAL A 55 7.84 -19.75 4.24
CA VAL A 55 8.82 -20.85 4.21
C VAL A 55 8.57 -21.78 5.40
N LEU A 56 8.85 -23.08 5.23
CA LEU A 56 8.54 -24.14 6.19
C LEU A 56 9.22 -23.99 7.57
N PHE A 57 10.33 -23.24 7.64
CA PHE A 57 10.97 -22.85 8.88
C PHE A 57 11.35 -21.37 8.82
N GLY A 58 11.02 -20.60 9.86
CA GLY A 58 11.67 -19.31 10.14
C GLY A 58 11.06 -18.05 9.53
N GLY A 59 10.10 -18.07 8.58
CA GLY A 59 9.47 -16.81 8.14
C GLY A 59 8.94 -16.78 6.70
N ILE A 60 9.06 -15.59 6.09
CA ILE A 60 8.67 -15.31 4.69
C ILE A 60 9.88 -15.56 3.79
N ASP A 61 9.63 -15.97 2.54
CA ASP A 61 10.66 -16.10 1.53
C ASP A 61 11.20 -14.70 1.17
N GLU A 62 12.37 -14.35 1.71
CA GLU A 62 12.98 -13.02 1.56
C GLU A 62 13.26 -12.68 0.09
N THR A 63 13.74 -13.64 -0.71
CA THR A 63 14.00 -13.40 -2.13
C THR A 63 12.70 -13.02 -2.87
N GLN A 64 11.60 -13.68 -2.54
CA GLN A 64 10.28 -13.31 -3.06
C GLN A 64 9.77 -11.98 -2.51
N MET A 65 10.05 -11.68 -1.23
CA MET A 65 9.71 -10.40 -0.61
C MET A 65 10.42 -9.23 -1.29
N TRP A 66 11.72 -9.33 -1.52
CA TRP A 66 12.50 -8.29 -2.21
C TRP A 66 11.99 -8.05 -3.63
N LYS A 67 11.64 -9.11 -4.36
CA LYS A 67 11.02 -8.96 -5.70
C LYS A 67 9.70 -8.20 -5.66
N LYS A 68 8.86 -8.47 -4.65
CA LYS A 68 7.59 -7.75 -4.46
C LYS A 68 7.82 -6.30 -4.05
N LEU A 69 8.86 -6.03 -3.27
CA LEU A 69 9.21 -4.66 -2.90
C LEU A 69 9.67 -3.87 -4.14
N GLU A 70 10.50 -4.47 -4.99
CA GLU A 70 10.94 -3.86 -6.25
C GLU A 70 9.75 -3.64 -7.21
N GLU A 71 8.81 -4.57 -7.28
CA GLU A 71 7.59 -4.41 -8.07
C GLU A 71 6.70 -3.26 -7.54
N LEU A 72 6.58 -3.14 -6.22
CA LEU A 72 5.86 -2.04 -5.57
C LEU A 72 6.52 -0.69 -5.88
N ASP A 73 7.85 -0.63 -5.79
CA ASP A 73 8.63 0.59 -6.07
C ASP A 73 8.37 1.09 -7.49
N ARG A 74 8.39 0.19 -8.48
CA ARG A 74 8.07 0.52 -9.88
C ARG A 74 6.65 1.05 -10.06
N LEU A 75 5.65 0.44 -9.40
CA LEU A 75 4.26 0.90 -9.47
C LEU A 75 4.08 2.27 -8.80
N TYR A 76 4.81 2.52 -7.72
CA TYR A 76 4.78 3.79 -7.00
C TYR A 76 5.42 4.92 -7.82
N GLU A 77 6.59 4.68 -8.42
CA GLU A 77 7.24 5.64 -9.31
C GLU A 77 6.38 5.97 -10.54
N ALA A 78 5.74 4.95 -11.14
CA ALA A 78 4.80 5.17 -12.24
C ALA A 78 3.63 6.07 -11.82
N ALA A 79 3.02 5.79 -10.67
CA ALA A 79 1.95 6.61 -10.09
C ALA A 79 2.37 8.07 -9.88
N ILE A 80 3.53 8.30 -9.24
CA ILE A 80 4.05 9.66 -9.03
C ILE A 80 4.36 10.37 -10.35
N SER A 81 4.97 9.66 -11.30
CA SER A 81 5.30 10.26 -12.61
C SER A 81 4.05 10.76 -13.32
N ALA A 82 2.96 10.00 -13.23
CA ALA A 82 1.70 10.33 -13.88
C ALA A 82 1.01 11.51 -13.16
N GLU A 83 1.11 11.60 -11.84
CA GLU A 83 0.61 12.74 -11.07
C GLU A 83 1.41 14.02 -11.40
N ARG A 84 2.75 13.92 -11.52
CA ARG A 84 3.58 15.06 -11.94
C ARG A 84 3.17 15.57 -13.32
N ALA A 85 3.06 14.67 -14.30
CA ALA A 85 2.64 15.06 -15.65
C ALA A 85 1.26 15.75 -15.67
N ARG A 86 0.33 15.31 -14.81
CA ARG A 86 -0.97 15.97 -14.65
C ARG A 86 -0.82 17.38 -14.09
N TYR A 87 -0.04 17.57 -13.02
CA TYR A 87 0.17 18.88 -12.43
C TYR A 87 0.94 19.81 -13.37
N ASP A 88 1.93 19.31 -14.09
CA ASP A 88 2.68 20.07 -15.08
C ASP A 88 1.73 20.64 -16.16
N ALA A 89 0.83 19.81 -16.69
CA ALA A 89 -0.18 20.27 -17.66
C ALA A 89 -1.16 21.31 -17.07
N LEU A 90 -1.53 21.19 -15.79
CA LEU A 90 -2.39 22.17 -15.11
C LEU A 90 -1.67 23.51 -14.88
N LEU A 91 -0.39 23.46 -14.52
CA LEU A 91 0.45 24.64 -14.33
C LEU A 91 0.68 25.35 -15.66
N GLU A 92 1.01 24.63 -16.72
CA GLU A 92 1.15 25.18 -18.07
C GLU A 92 -0.14 25.88 -18.52
N LYS A 93 -1.30 25.25 -18.35
CA LYS A 93 -2.59 25.85 -18.67
C LYS A 93 -2.86 27.13 -17.85
N GLN A 94 -2.48 27.15 -16.57
CA GLN A 94 -2.64 28.34 -15.73
C GLN A 94 -1.68 29.46 -16.12
N MET A 95 -0.43 29.14 -16.47
CA MET A 95 0.54 30.11 -16.97
C MET A 95 0.08 30.72 -18.29
N GLU A 96 -0.44 29.89 -19.21
CA GLU A 96 -1.02 30.35 -20.47
C GLU A 96 -2.22 31.28 -20.22
N THR A 97 -3.13 30.91 -19.31
CA THR A 97 -4.32 31.72 -18.97
C THR A 97 -3.97 33.00 -18.20
N GLY A 98 -2.95 32.95 -17.33
CA GLY A 98 -2.48 34.11 -16.55
C GLY A 98 -1.66 35.11 -17.36
N SER A 99 -1.05 34.66 -18.47
CA SER A 99 -0.31 35.53 -19.41
C SER A 99 -1.21 36.39 -20.32
N VAL A 100 -2.54 36.15 -20.33
CA VAL A 100 -3.52 36.95 -21.07
C VAL A 100 -3.91 38.24 -20.31
N GLY A 101 -3.29 38.51 -19.15
CA GLY A 101 -3.57 39.68 -18.30
C GLY A 101 -2.53 40.81 -18.31
N GLU A 102 -1.40 40.68 -19.03
CA GLU A 102 -0.45 41.78 -19.20
C GLU A 102 -0.59 42.39 -20.61
N GLU A 103 -1.54 43.32 -20.75
CA GLU A 103 -1.47 44.34 -21.80
C GLU A 103 -0.26 45.26 -21.50
N PRO A 104 0.62 45.52 -22.48
CA PRO A 104 1.60 46.59 -22.37
C PRO A 104 0.83 47.91 -22.41
N GLY A 105 0.60 48.49 -21.24
CA GLY A 105 0.05 49.82 -21.11
C GLY A 105 1.06 50.86 -21.55
N ASP A 106 1.23 51.04 -22.86
CA ASP A 106 1.81 52.25 -23.43
C ASP A 106 0.80 53.39 -23.17
N ALA A 107 1.10 54.35 -22.28
CA ALA A 107 0.57 55.72 -22.34
C ALA A 107 0.99 56.61 -21.15
N TYR A 108 1.89 57.55 -21.47
CA TYR A 108 2.24 58.84 -20.85
C TYR A 108 2.93 58.87 -19.47
#